data_AF-A0A940XFW6-F1
#
_entry.id   AF-A0A940XFW6-F1
#
_cell.length_a   1.000
_cell.length_b   1.000
_cell.length_c   1.000
_cell.angle_alpha   90.00
_cell.angle_beta   90.00
_cell.angle_gamma   90.00
#
_symmetry.space_group_name_H-M   'P 1'
#
loop_
_entity.id
_entity.type
_entity.pdbx_description
1 polymer ?
#
loop_
_entity_poly.entity_id
_entity_poly.type
_entity_poly.pdbx_seq_one_letter_code
_entity_poly.pdbx_strand_id
1 'polypeptide(L)'
;MPTPAHDLRAAAETLRALATAASVDPDGTPTAHWHYEDRGRGRGHLYGDHLTREDDRCISWPHLLRGGSLQRPTYMHVQHAAYAAAMGPVVGLAIADWLEEAAHRYECSVQAAGDAFRDDPAGRDAFLTTGPGAPSPHALAVAQQILRARR
;
A
#
# COMPACT_ATOMS: atom_id res chain seq x y z
N MET A 1 -1.52 2.93 -25.10
CA MET A 1 -0.60 2.19 -24.20
C MET A 1 -0.69 2.80 -22.82
N PRO A 2 -0.61 2.00 -21.73
CA PRO A 2 -0.46 2.56 -20.39
C PRO A 2 0.85 3.36 -20.32
N THR A 3 0.78 4.57 -19.75
CA THR A 3 1.94 5.43 -19.48
C THR A 3 2.45 5.17 -18.05
N PRO A 4 3.69 5.55 -17.72
CA PRO A 4 4.18 5.49 -16.35
C PRO A 4 3.23 6.17 -15.34
N ALA A 5 2.72 7.36 -15.64
CA ALA A 5 1.74 8.05 -14.78
C ALA A 5 0.43 7.28 -14.63
N HIS A 6 -0.07 6.65 -15.69
CA HIS A 6 -1.28 5.84 -15.62
C HIS A 6 -1.10 4.66 -14.64
N ASP A 7 0.02 3.93 -14.70
CA ASP A 7 0.26 2.79 -13.82
C ASP A 7 0.47 3.22 -12.36
N LEU A 8 1.14 4.36 -12.14
CA LEU A 8 1.29 4.95 -10.80
C LEU A 8 -0.06 5.31 -10.18
N ARG A 9 -0.97 5.95 -10.95
CA ARG A 9 -2.32 6.26 -10.47
C ARG A 9 -3.16 5.03 -10.21
N ALA A 10 -3.15 4.07 -11.15
CA ALA A 10 -3.89 2.83 -10.97
C ALA A 10 -3.45 2.07 -9.70
N ALA A 11 -2.15 2.09 -9.39
CA ALA A 11 -1.63 1.54 -8.15
C ALA A 11 -2.03 2.37 -6.92
N ALA A 12 -1.97 3.70 -7.00
CA ALA A 12 -2.40 4.61 -5.94
C ALA A 12 -3.88 4.40 -5.57
N GLU A 13 -4.76 4.37 -6.58
CA GLU A 13 -6.20 4.11 -6.42
C GLU A 13 -6.45 2.74 -5.79
N THR A 14 -5.78 1.71 -6.29
CA THR A 14 -5.90 0.34 -5.75
C THR A 14 -5.48 0.31 -4.28
N LEU A 15 -4.33 0.89 -3.95
CA LEU A 15 -3.81 0.88 -2.59
C LEU A 15 -4.67 1.73 -1.66
N ARG A 16 -5.15 2.90 -2.11
CA ARG A 16 -6.06 3.75 -1.34
C ARG A 16 -7.37 3.01 -1.04
N ALA A 17 -7.95 2.31 -2.02
CA ALA A 17 -9.15 1.52 -1.79
C ALA A 17 -8.93 0.40 -0.75
N LEU A 18 -7.81 -0.32 -0.85
CA LEU A 18 -7.45 -1.39 0.10
C LEU A 18 -7.19 -0.82 1.50
N ALA A 19 -6.43 0.27 1.61
CA ALA A 19 -6.11 0.91 2.88
C ALA A 19 -7.36 1.51 3.53
N THR A 20 -8.24 2.18 2.78
CA THR A 20 -9.51 2.67 3.29
C THR A 20 -10.38 1.52 3.80
N ALA A 21 -10.51 0.43 3.04
CA ALA A 21 -11.25 -0.75 3.49
C ALA A 21 -10.64 -1.38 4.76
N ALA A 22 -9.33 -1.32 4.90
CA ALA A 22 -8.57 -1.78 6.06
C ALA A 22 -8.64 -0.85 7.29
N SER A 23 -9.10 0.39 7.11
CA SER A 23 -9.20 1.44 8.14
C SER A 23 -10.57 1.54 8.78
N VAL A 24 -11.46 0.58 8.52
CA VAL A 24 -12.83 0.56 9.04
C VAL A 24 -13.14 -0.85 9.53
N ASP A 25 -13.76 -0.97 10.70
CA ASP A 25 -14.23 -2.25 11.20
C ASP A 25 -15.63 -2.63 10.64
N PRO A 26 -16.17 -3.83 10.93
CA PRO A 26 -17.43 -4.31 10.35
C PRO A 26 -18.64 -3.46 10.73
N ASP A 27 -18.54 -2.73 11.85
CA ASP A 27 -19.59 -1.83 12.33
C ASP A 27 -19.43 -0.41 11.77
N GLY A 28 -18.46 -0.20 10.86
CA GLY A 28 -18.23 1.09 10.22
C GLY A 28 -17.38 2.05 11.06
N THR A 29 -16.75 1.59 12.14
CA THR A 29 -15.93 2.46 12.99
C THR A 29 -14.52 2.55 12.45
N PRO A 30 -13.94 3.76 12.35
CA PRO A 30 -12.55 3.94 11.93
C PRO A 30 -11.56 3.20 12.84
N THR A 31 -10.63 2.47 12.23
CA THR A 31 -9.51 1.76 12.86
C THR A 31 -8.21 2.18 12.16
N ALA A 32 -7.73 3.39 12.46
CA ALA A 32 -6.52 3.92 11.83
C ALA A 32 -5.25 3.15 12.21
N HIS A 33 -5.27 2.43 13.33
CA HIS A 33 -4.13 1.71 13.87
C HIS A 33 -4.41 0.23 14.02
N TRP A 34 -3.47 -0.56 13.53
CA TRP A 34 -3.46 -2.00 13.74
C TRP A 34 -2.57 -2.31 14.93
N HIS A 35 -3.11 -3.02 15.89
CA HIS A 35 -2.37 -3.54 17.04
C HIS A 35 -2.23 -5.05 16.92
N TYR A 36 -1.24 -5.64 17.59
CA TYR A 36 -1.10 -7.08 17.74
C TYR A 36 -0.83 -7.40 19.21
N GLU A 37 -1.35 -8.53 19.69
CA GLU A 37 -1.20 -8.98 21.07
C GLU A 37 -0.52 -10.36 21.09
N ASP A 38 0.53 -10.51 21.89
CA ASP A 38 1.13 -11.83 22.13
C ASP A 38 0.27 -12.63 23.13
N ARG A 39 -0.48 -13.60 22.63
CA ARG A 39 -1.25 -14.53 23.46
C ARG A 39 -0.48 -15.83 23.68
N GLY A 40 0.49 -15.79 24.59
CA GLY A 40 1.19 -16.99 25.03
C GLY A 40 0.30 -17.96 25.81
N ARG A 41 -0.12 -19.08 25.20
CA ARG A 41 -0.58 -20.29 25.92
C ARG A 41 -0.02 -21.58 25.30
N GLY A 42 0.98 -22.19 25.94
CA GLY A 42 1.45 -23.55 25.64
C GLY A 42 2.76 -23.68 24.82
N ARG A 43 3.10 -24.92 24.44
CA ARG A 43 4.40 -25.33 23.83
C ARG A 43 4.65 -24.89 22.38
N GLY A 44 3.76 -24.11 21.79
CA GLY A 44 3.99 -23.48 20.50
C GLY A 44 3.37 -22.10 20.57
N HIS A 45 4.18 -21.06 20.43
CA HIS A 45 3.71 -19.68 20.35
C HIS A 45 2.87 -19.55 19.07
N LEU A 46 1.56 -19.75 19.18
CA LEU A 46 0.58 -19.49 18.13
C LEU A 46 -0.06 -18.15 18.47
N TYR A 47 0.21 -17.14 17.65
CA TYR A 47 -0.08 -15.75 17.98
C TYR A 47 -1.46 -15.33 17.48
N GLY A 48 -2.23 -14.72 18.38
CA GLY A 48 -3.58 -14.23 18.14
C GLY A 48 -3.59 -12.96 17.27
N ASP A 49 -4.49 -12.98 16.33
CA ASP A 49 -4.71 -12.11 15.18
C ASP A 49 -5.76 -11.02 15.48
N HIS A 50 -5.59 -10.36 16.63
CA HIS A 50 -6.54 -9.36 17.11
C HIS A 50 -6.09 -7.96 16.73
N LEU A 51 -6.92 -7.26 15.95
CA LEU A 51 -6.90 -5.81 15.85
C LEU A 51 -7.43 -5.24 17.17
N THR A 52 -6.70 -4.33 17.79
CA THR A 52 -7.18 -3.57 18.96
C THR A 52 -7.51 -2.15 18.50
N ARG A 53 -8.63 -1.59 18.96
CA ARG A 53 -8.96 -0.18 18.73
C ARG A 53 -8.11 0.73 19.63
N GLU A 54 -8.12 2.04 19.35
CA GLU A 54 -7.47 3.08 20.17
C GLU A 54 -7.92 3.10 21.64
N ASP A 55 -9.07 2.50 21.95
CA ASP A 55 -9.64 2.42 23.30
C ASP A 55 -9.37 1.07 23.98
N ASP A 56 -8.33 0.36 23.54
CA ASP A 56 -7.90 -0.96 24.02
C ASP A 56 -8.95 -2.08 23.87
N ARG A 57 -10.07 -1.83 23.18
CA ARG A 57 -11.02 -2.90 22.86
C ARG A 57 -10.45 -3.82 21.79
N CYS A 58 -10.27 -5.08 22.17
CA CYS A 58 -9.95 -6.17 21.26
C CYS A 58 -11.12 -6.39 20.31
N ILE A 59 -10.94 -6.11 19.02
CA ILE A 59 -11.90 -6.47 17.99
C ILE A 59 -11.79 -7.98 17.80
N SER A 60 -12.83 -8.70 18.23
CA SER A 60 -12.92 -10.16 18.04
C SER A 60 -13.07 -10.54 16.58
N TRP A 61 -13.45 -9.59 15.71
CA TRP A 61 -13.72 -9.82 14.30
C TRP A 61 -13.76 -8.52 13.48
N PRO A 62 -13.11 -8.44 12.30
CA PRO A 62 -12.56 -9.52 11.51
C PRO A 62 -11.07 -9.68 11.80
N HIS A 63 -10.65 -10.92 12.01
CA HIS A 63 -9.25 -11.29 12.03
C HIS A 63 -8.58 -10.80 10.73
N LEU A 64 -7.37 -10.25 10.84
CA LEU A 64 -6.54 -9.87 9.68
C LEU A 64 -6.31 -11.04 8.71
N LEU A 65 -6.46 -12.27 9.20
CA LEU A 65 -6.36 -13.50 8.44
C LEU A 65 -7.72 -14.22 8.38
N ARG A 66 -8.07 -14.73 7.20
CA ARG A 66 -9.18 -15.70 7.07
C ARG A 66 -8.65 -17.12 7.20
N GLY A 67 -9.31 -17.93 8.03
CA GLY A 67 -8.98 -19.33 8.26
C GLY A 67 -9.03 -19.68 9.75
N GLY A 68 -8.98 -20.96 10.10
CA GLY A 68 -9.08 -21.41 11.48
C GLY A 68 -10.49 -21.84 11.90
N SER A 69 -10.56 -22.53 13.04
CA SER A 69 -11.78 -23.00 13.68
C SER A 69 -11.83 -22.54 15.13
N LEU A 70 -12.96 -22.75 15.81
CA LEU A 70 -13.06 -22.53 17.26
C LEU A 70 -12.00 -23.32 18.06
N GLN A 71 -11.47 -24.42 17.49
CA GLN A 71 -10.42 -25.24 18.11
C GLN A 71 -9.01 -24.83 17.68
N ARG A 72 -8.87 -24.07 16.59
CA ARG A 72 -7.58 -23.62 16.05
C ARG A 72 -7.77 -22.26 15.36
N PRO A 73 -7.66 -21.14 16.10
CA PRO A 73 -7.78 -19.81 15.49
C PRO A 73 -6.75 -19.63 14.38
N THR A 74 -7.02 -18.70 13.46
CA THR A 74 -5.97 -18.24 12.56
C THR A 74 -4.83 -17.67 13.39
N TYR A 75 -3.60 -17.84 12.90
CA TYR A 75 -2.43 -17.32 13.60
C TYR A 75 -1.43 -16.82 12.57
N MET A 76 -0.76 -15.73 12.93
CA MET A 76 0.35 -15.19 12.18
C MET A 76 1.65 -15.39 12.98
N HIS A 77 2.80 -15.54 12.35
CA HIS A 77 4.06 -15.47 13.07
C HIS A 77 4.25 -14.06 13.67
N VAL A 78 4.74 -13.93 14.91
CA VAL A 78 4.82 -12.63 15.62
C VAL A 78 5.54 -11.55 14.82
N GLN A 79 6.60 -11.92 14.10
CA GLN A 79 7.36 -10.98 13.27
C GLN A 79 6.54 -10.45 12.09
N HIS A 80 5.69 -11.29 11.49
CA HIS A 80 4.80 -10.86 10.41
C HIS A 80 3.66 -9.98 10.94
N ALA A 81 3.13 -10.32 12.13
CA ALA A 81 2.10 -9.51 12.78
C ALA A 81 2.63 -8.12 13.16
N ALA A 82 3.84 -8.06 13.72
CA ALA A 82 4.51 -6.81 14.04
C ALA A 82 4.78 -5.96 12.79
N TYR A 83 5.22 -6.58 11.70
CA TYR A 83 5.40 -5.87 10.42
C TYR A 83 4.07 -5.36 9.86
N ALA A 84 3.01 -6.18 9.85
CA ALA A 84 1.70 -5.79 9.37
C ALA A 84 1.12 -4.63 10.19
N ALA A 85 1.24 -4.67 11.52
CA ALA A 85 0.81 -3.60 12.41
C ALA A 85 1.58 -2.29 12.16
N ALA A 86 2.90 -2.37 11.92
CA ALA A 86 3.73 -1.22 11.60
C ALA A 86 3.38 -0.59 10.25
N MET A 87 3.01 -1.41 9.25
CA MET A 87 2.51 -0.91 7.97
C MET A 87 1.12 -0.31 8.16
N GLY A 88 0.14 -1.09 8.59
CA GLY A 88 -1.23 -0.62 8.82
C GLY A 88 -1.88 0.14 7.64
N PRO A 89 -3.08 0.67 7.83
CA PRO A 89 -3.80 1.42 6.79
C PRO A 89 -3.15 2.78 6.50
N VAL A 90 -2.64 3.46 7.54
CA VAL A 90 -2.07 4.81 7.42
C VAL A 90 -0.83 4.83 6.52
N VAL A 91 0.09 3.86 6.63
CA VAL A 91 1.23 3.80 5.71
C VAL A 91 0.76 3.47 4.29
N GLY A 92 -0.25 2.61 4.14
CA GLY A 92 -0.88 2.34 2.84
C GLY A 92 -1.40 3.62 2.16
N LEU A 93 -2.10 4.48 2.90
CA LEU A 93 -2.58 5.77 2.40
C LEU A 93 -1.41 6.71 2.05
N ALA A 94 -0.39 6.80 2.91
CA ALA A 94 0.79 7.62 2.63
C ALA A 94 1.55 7.17 1.37
N ILE A 95 1.65 5.86 1.12
CA ILE A 95 2.23 5.32 -0.11
C ILE A 95 1.33 5.66 -1.31
N ALA A 96 0.00 5.59 -1.18
CA ALA A 96 -0.91 5.97 -2.26
C ALA A 96 -0.76 7.45 -2.64
N ASP A 97 -0.63 8.35 -1.68
CA ASP A 97 -0.40 9.78 -1.94
C ASP A 97 0.97 10.03 -2.58
N TRP A 98 2.00 9.31 -2.12
CA TRP A 98 3.32 9.35 -2.75
C TRP A 98 3.31 8.88 -4.21
N LEU A 99 2.54 7.85 -4.54
CA LEU A 99 2.38 7.35 -5.92
C LEU A 99 1.63 8.35 -6.81
N GLU A 100 0.59 9.01 -6.29
CA GLU A 100 -0.14 10.06 -7.01
C GLU A 100 0.77 11.26 -7.31
N GLU A 101 1.56 11.70 -6.32
CA GLU A 101 2.53 12.78 -6.50
C GLU A 101 3.62 12.39 -7.51
N ALA A 102 4.09 11.14 -7.50
CA ALA A 102 5.03 10.65 -8.49
C ALA A 102 4.44 10.66 -9.91
N ALA A 103 3.16 10.31 -10.06
CA ALA A 103 2.45 10.40 -11.33
C ALA A 103 2.35 11.86 -11.81
N HIS A 104 1.97 12.77 -10.91
CA HIS A 104 1.85 14.19 -11.20
C HIS A 104 3.18 14.80 -11.66
N ARG A 105 4.28 14.53 -10.95
CA ARG A 105 5.63 15.00 -11.35
C ARG A 105 6.06 14.51 -12.72
N TYR A 106 5.75 13.25 -13.05
CA TYR A 106 6.06 12.73 -14.38
C TYR A 106 5.28 13.46 -15.47
N GLU A 107 4.00 13.75 -15.26
CA GLU A 107 3.22 14.52 -16.23
C GLU A 107 3.68 15.96 -16.38
N CYS A 108 4.04 16.63 -15.28
CA CYS A 108 4.68 17.94 -15.35
C CYS A 108 5.99 17.87 -16.16
N SER A 109 6.75 16.80 -16.02
CA SER A 109 7.97 16.57 -16.80
C SER A 109 7.67 16.35 -18.29
N VAL A 110 6.61 15.60 -18.62
CA VAL A 110 6.15 15.41 -20.01
C VAL A 110 5.73 16.74 -20.63
N GLN A 111 4.97 17.56 -19.91
CA GLN A 111 4.55 18.88 -20.37
C GLN A 111 5.77 19.79 -20.59
N ALA A 112 6.66 19.89 -19.59
CA ALA A 112 7.87 20.69 -19.67
C ALA A 112 8.78 20.23 -20.83
N ALA A 113 8.90 18.93 -21.06
CA ALA A 113 9.67 18.39 -22.17
C ALA A 113 9.03 18.72 -23.52
N GLY A 114 7.70 18.68 -23.63
CA GLY A 114 6.97 19.10 -24.82
C GLY A 114 7.20 20.57 -25.17
N ASP A 115 7.31 21.43 -24.15
CA ASP A 115 7.56 22.86 -24.31
C ASP A 115 9.04 23.16 -24.65
N ALA A 116 9.98 22.50 -23.97
CA ALA A 116 11.42 22.75 -24.11
C ALA A 116 12.04 22.12 -25.37
N PHE A 117 11.58 20.93 -25.77
CA PHE A 117 12.15 20.14 -26.87
C PHE A 117 11.20 20.07 -28.07
N ARG A 118 10.45 21.15 -28.33
CA ARG A 118 9.42 21.20 -29.38
C ARG A 118 9.92 20.75 -30.76
N ASP A 119 11.13 21.17 -31.10
CA ASP A 119 11.77 20.88 -32.39
C ASP A 119 12.83 19.76 -32.30
N ASP A 120 12.96 19.10 -31.13
CA ASP A 120 13.92 18.02 -30.88
C ASP A 120 13.25 16.80 -30.21
N PRO A 121 12.55 15.95 -30.99
CA PRO A 121 11.90 14.76 -30.46
C PRO A 121 12.89 13.78 -29.80
N ALA A 122 14.13 13.69 -30.28
CA ALA A 122 15.13 12.79 -29.72
C ALA A 122 15.62 13.25 -28.35
N GLY A 123 15.87 14.56 -28.19
CA GLY A 123 16.20 15.17 -26.90
C GLY A 123 15.06 15.05 -25.89
N ARG A 124 13.81 15.25 -26.34
CA ARG A 124 12.62 15.01 -25.52
C ARG A 124 12.56 13.58 -24.97
N ASP A 125 12.75 12.61 -25.85
CA ASP A 125 12.67 11.20 -25.48
C ASP A 125 13.83 10.81 -24.54
N ALA A 126 15.04 11.32 -24.76
CA ALA A 126 16.16 11.12 -23.84
C ALA A 126 15.88 11.70 -22.44
N PHE A 127 15.31 12.91 -22.38
CA PHE A 127 14.93 13.58 -21.13
C PHE A 127 13.90 12.77 -20.31
N LEU A 128 12.92 12.17 -20.98
CA LEU A 128 11.83 11.40 -20.34
C LEU A 128 12.18 9.93 -20.05
N THR A 129 13.25 9.40 -20.64
CA THR A 129 13.62 7.98 -20.45
C THR A 129 14.78 7.78 -19.49
N THR A 130 15.78 8.67 -19.54
CA THR A 130 17.03 8.54 -18.75
C THR A 130 17.42 9.82 -18.05
N GLY A 131 16.81 10.95 -18.43
CA GLY A 131 17.09 12.26 -17.86
C GLY A 131 16.25 12.59 -16.62
N PRO A 132 16.29 13.87 -16.18
CA PRO A 132 15.57 14.32 -14.98
C PRO A 132 14.05 14.22 -15.05
N GLY A 133 13.48 14.13 -16.26
CA GLY A 133 12.04 13.93 -16.46
C GLY A 133 11.60 12.47 -16.44
N ALA A 134 12.54 11.54 -16.26
CA ALA A 134 12.23 10.12 -16.20
C ALA A 134 11.38 9.78 -14.96
N PRO A 135 10.46 8.80 -15.07
CA PRO A 135 9.64 8.40 -13.94
C PRO A 135 10.50 7.76 -12.84
N SER A 136 10.11 7.94 -11.57
CA SER A 136 10.83 7.35 -10.45
C SER A 136 10.86 5.82 -10.56
N PRO A 137 12.03 5.17 -10.65
CA PRO A 137 12.12 3.71 -10.77
C PRO A 137 11.59 3.00 -9.53
N HIS A 138 11.74 3.61 -8.35
CA HIS A 138 11.22 3.07 -7.10
C HIS A 138 9.69 3.12 -7.07
N ALA A 139 9.09 4.23 -7.49
CA ALA A 139 7.63 4.36 -7.56
C ALA A 139 7.04 3.37 -8.56
N LEU A 140 7.68 3.17 -9.72
CA LEU A 140 7.27 2.17 -10.69
C LEU A 140 7.38 0.74 -10.15
N ALA A 141 8.45 0.41 -9.44
CA ALA A 141 8.60 -0.91 -8.83
C ALA A 141 7.49 -1.20 -7.80
N VAL A 142 7.17 -0.22 -6.94
CA VAL A 142 6.07 -0.33 -5.97
C VAL A 142 4.72 -0.45 -6.67
N ALA A 143 4.45 0.38 -7.68
CA ALA A 143 3.20 0.32 -8.44
C ALA A 143 3.00 -1.04 -9.12
N GLN A 144 4.05 -1.58 -9.75
CA GLN A 144 3.99 -2.90 -10.37
C GLN A 144 3.70 -4.00 -9.35
N GLN A 145 4.28 -3.93 -8.15
CA GLN A 145 4.02 -4.89 -7.09
C GLN A 145 2.54 -4.87 -6.66
N ILE A 146 1.97 -3.68 -6.48
CA ILE A 146 0.55 -3.49 -6.11
C ILE A 146 -0.36 -4.02 -7.22
N LEU A 147 -0.10 -3.67 -8.48
CA LEU A 147 -0.93 -4.08 -9.61
C LEU A 147 -0.86 -5.59 -9.89
N ARG A 148 0.26 -6.24 -9.56
CA ARG A 148 0.37 -7.72 -9.62
C ARG A 148 -0.43 -8.40 -8.51
N ALA A 149 -0.46 -7.82 -7.31
CA ALA A 149 -1.20 -8.37 -6.18
C ALA A 149 -2.73 -8.34 -6.35
N ARG A 150 -3.24 -7.60 -7.35
CA ARG A 150 -4.66 -7.57 -7.72
C ARG A 150 -5.13 -8.78 -8.54
N ARG A 151 -4.20 -9.54 -9.14
CA ARG A 151 -4.50 -10.68 -10.03
C ARG A 151 -4.66 -11.97 -9.25
#